data_AF-A0ABD3LKI3-F1
#
_entry.id   AF-A0ABD3LKI3-F1
#
_cell.length_a   1.000
_cell.length_b   1.000
_cell.length_c   1.000
_cell.angle_alpha   90.00
_cell.angle_beta   90.00
_cell.angle_gamma   90.00
#
_symmetry.space_group_name_H-M   'P 1'
#
loop_
_entity.id
_entity.type
_entity.pdbx_description
1 polymer ?
#
loop_
_entity_poly.entity_id
_entity_poly.type
_entity_poly.pdbx_seq_one_letter_code
_entity_poly.pdbx_strand_id
1 'polypeptide(L)'
;MASRVMPTALFHASLPSKPKPFASARTGRVRSGSLTCKALSESSPDPTVYRGVYGPWTVDPADVREVILYRSGLVTAATSFVIASSTAFLPEESWVSEIIRQNLDLLYTLGAGGLGLSLLLIHIYVTEIKRTLQALWALGVVGSLATYVCLAQPSGENLVQYVVDNSTAVWFVGPLFAALTGLVFKEGLCYGKLEAGILTFIIPTVLLGHLTGLMDDGVKATLLGFWMALFVIFAGRKFTQPIKDDIGDKSIFMFNSLPEEEKQALVKNLELEKNRN
;
A
#
# COMPACT_ATOMS: atom_id res chain seq x y z
N MET A 1 -14.80 10.48 83.40
CA MET A 1 -15.76 10.41 82.29
C MET A 1 -15.17 9.43 81.27
N ALA A 2 -15.49 8.14 81.41
CA ALA A 2 -16.53 7.43 80.63
C ALA A 2 -16.14 7.35 79.14
N SER A 3 -16.05 6.22 78.46
CA SER A 3 -16.32 4.81 78.75
C SER A 3 -15.82 4.01 77.53
N ARG A 4 -15.29 2.79 77.75
CA ARG A 4 -15.58 1.50 77.04
C ARG A 4 -15.63 1.48 75.48
N VAL A 5 -15.15 0.48 74.72
CA VAL A 5 -14.80 -0.94 74.93
C VAL A 5 -14.13 -1.49 73.64
N MET A 6 -13.27 -2.52 73.82
CA MET A 6 -12.60 -3.47 72.88
C MET A 6 -13.54 -4.21 71.87
N PRO A 7 -13.16 -5.26 71.07
CA PRO A 7 -11.88 -6.02 70.87
C PRO A 7 -11.49 -6.27 69.37
N THR A 8 -10.24 -6.56 68.96
CA THR A 8 -9.41 -7.80 69.03
C THR A 8 -9.75 -8.91 68.02
N ALA A 9 -8.83 -9.20 67.08
CA ALA A 9 -8.36 -10.54 66.64
C ALA A 9 -7.31 -10.34 65.50
N LEU A 10 -6.01 -10.58 65.75
CA LEU A 10 -5.27 -11.85 65.63
C LEU A 10 -5.14 -12.35 64.18
N PHE A 11 -3.92 -12.39 63.62
CA PHE A 11 -3.17 -13.65 63.45
C PHE A 11 -1.75 -13.43 62.88
N HIS A 12 -0.80 -13.91 63.68
CA HIS A 12 0.57 -14.38 63.43
C HIS A 12 1.31 -14.07 62.11
N ALA A 13 2.41 -13.33 62.26
CA ALA A 13 3.60 -13.42 61.41
C ALA A 13 4.63 -14.36 62.08
N SER A 14 5.25 -15.24 61.28
CA SER A 14 6.34 -16.13 61.69
C SER A 14 7.50 -16.04 60.69
N LEU A 15 8.68 -15.69 61.20
CA LEU A 15 10.03 -15.85 60.63
C LEU A 15 10.87 -16.52 61.75
N PRO A 16 12.08 -17.10 61.57
CA PRO A 16 13.01 -17.06 60.42
C PRO A 16 13.76 -18.41 60.12
N SER A 17 14.67 -18.46 59.13
CA SER A 17 16.10 -18.84 59.32
C SER A 17 16.88 -19.00 58.00
N LYS A 18 18.19 -18.79 58.09
CA LYS A 18 19.20 -18.51 57.05
C LYS A 18 19.87 -19.78 56.44
N PRO A 19 20.72 -19.65 55.39
CA PRO A 19 20.94 -20.63 54.31
C PRO A 19 22.23 -21.46 54.44
N LYS A 20 22.38 -22.55 53.66
CA LYS A 20 23.65 -23.16 53.17
C LYS A 20 23.37 -24.07 51.92
N PRO A 21 24.37 -24.66 51.23
CA PRO A 21 25.11 -24.07 50.12
C PRO A 21 25.02 -24.89 48.80
N PHE A 22 25.53 -24.27 47.74
CA PHE A 22 25.95 -24.79 46.43
C PHE A 22 25.94 -26.32 46.18
N ALA A 23 25.21 -26.77 45.15
CA ALA A 23 25.49 -28.02 44.45
C ALA A 23 25.14 -27.92 42.94
N SER A 24 26.23 -27.82 42.16
CA SER A 24 26.48 -28.36 40.82
C SER A 24 25.33 -28.60 39.83
N ALA A 25 25.48 -27.91 38.70
CA ALA A 25 24.86 -28.11 37.38
C ALA A 25 24.39 -29.54 37.04
N ARG A 26 23.15 -29.63 36.55
CA ARG A 26 22.73 -30.60 35.52
C ARG A 26 22.20 -29.84 34.32
N THR A 27 23.00 -29.81 33.26
CA THR A 27 22.61 -29.40 31.93
C THR A 27 21.49 -30.31 31.42
N GLY A 28 20.26 -29.80 31.42
CA GLY A 28 19.14 -30.42 30.72
C GLY A 28 19.36 -30.32 29.22
N ARG A 29 19.63 -31.46 28.58
CA ARG A 29 19.77 -31.62 27.13
C ARG A 29 18.44 -31.27 26.45
N VAL A 30 18.33 -30.05 25.90
CA VAL A 30 17.23 -29.68 25.00
C VAL A 30 17.39 -30.54 23.74
N ARG A 31 16.45 -31.47 23.52
CA ARG A 31 16.33 -32.18 22.24
C ARG A 31 15.90 -31.17 21.20
N SER A 32 16.85 -30.73 20.37
CA SER A 32 16.54 -30.06 19.10
C SER A 32 15.83 -31.07 18.21
N GLY A 33 14.50 -30.98 18.17
CA GLY A 33 13.70 -31.64 17.14
C GLY A 33 13.93 -30.89 15.83
N SER A 34 14.75 -31.45 14.95
CA SER A 34 14.82 -31.01 13.56
C SER A 34 13.45 -31.25 12.93
N LEU A 35 12.65 -30.19 12.81
CA LEU A 35 11.49 -30.20 11.93
C LEU A 35 12.01 -30.19 10.49
N THR A 36 12.30 -31.38 9.97
CA THR A 36 12.64 -31.56 8.57
C THR A 36 11.37 -31.33 7.76
N CYS A 37 11.18 -30.10 7.29
CA CYS A 37 10.16 -29.77 6.31
C CYS A 37 10.53 -30.48 5.01
N LYS A 38 9.93 -31.66 4.80
CA LYS A 38 10.06 -32.42 3.56
C LYS A 38 9.20 -31.70 2.54
N ALA A 39 9.78 -30.71 1.85
CA ALA A 39 9.13 -30.12 0.68
C ALA A 39 8.82 -31.27 -0.29
N LEU A 40 7.54 -31.45 -0.61
CA LEU A 40 7.18 -32.24 -1.77
C LEU A 40 7.92 -31.60 -2.95
N SER A 41 8.80 -32.37 -3.57
CA SER A 41 9.26 -32.12 -4.93
C SER A 41 8.04 -32.23 -5.84
N GLU A 42 7.21 -31.18 -5.87
CA GLU A 42 6.36 -30.95 -7.03
C GLU A 42 7.30 -30.78 -8.21
N SER A 43 7.20 -31.71 -9.16
CA SER A 43 7.72 -31.53 -10.51
C SER A 43 7.30 -30.14 -10.96
N SER A 44 8.25 -29.21 -11.03
CA SER A 44 7.97 -27.86 -11.48
C SER A 44 7.32 -27.98 -12.86
N PRO A 45 6.07 -27.51 -13.06
CA PRO A 45 5.51 -27.49 -14.40
C PRO A 45 6.47 -26.67 -15.27
N ASP A 46 6.75 -27.16 -16.48
CA ASP A 46 7.56 -26.41 -17.44
C ASP A 46 7.03 -24.97 -17.51
N PRO A 47 7.91 -23.96 -17.44
CA PRO A 47 7.47 -22.58 -17.38
C PRO A 47 6.64 -22.25 -18.62
N THR A 48 5.42 -21.78 -18.40
CA THR A 48 4.52 -21.36 -19.49
C THR A 48 5.22 -20.30 -20.35
N VAL A 49 5.46 -20.63 -21.62
CA VAL A 49 6.10 -19.73 -22.58
C VAL A 49 5.05 -18.85 -23.25
N TYR A 50 5.17 -17.55 -23.05
CA TYR A 50 4.35 -16.53 -23.69
C TYR A 50 5.01 -16.04 -24.98
N ARG A 51 4.21 -15.73 -26.00
CA ARG A 51 4.69 -15.09 -27.23
C ARG A 51 4.59 -13.57 -27.07
N GLY A 52 5.74 -12.91 -26.94
CA GLY A 52 5.85 -11.45 -26.95
C GLY A 52 6.09 -10.89 -28.34
N VAL A 53 6.04 -9.56 -28.45
CA VAL A 53 6.28 -8.79 -29.67
C VAL A 53 7.69 -9.03 -30.23
N TYR A 54 8.69 -9.09 -29.34
CA TYR A 54 10.11 -9.24 -29.73
C TYR A 54 10.68 -10.65 -29.49
N GLY A 55 9.86 -11.60 -29.04
CA GLY A 55 10.29 -12.97 -28.79
C GLY A 55 9.51 -13.68 -27.68
N PRO A 56 9.76 -14.98 -27.48
CA PRO A 56 9.17 -15.73 -26.38
C PRO A 56 9.71 -15.24 -25.03
N TRP A 57 8.88 -15.29 -23.99
CA TRP A 57 9.28 -14.97 -22.62
C TRP A 57 8.51 -15.83 -21.61
N THR A 58 9.06 -15.95 -20.41
CA THR A 58 8.49 -16.74 -19.30
C THR A 58 8.32 -15.86 -18.08
N VAL A 59 7.42 -16.28 -17.18
CA VAL A 59 7.24 -15.65 -15.86
C VAL A 59 8.13 -16.36 -14.86
N ASP A 60 9.03 -15.62 -14.24
CA ASP A 60 9.97 -16.14 -13.24
C ASP A 60 9.38 -16.03 -11.82
N PRO A 61 9.85 -16.83 -10.85
CA PRO A 61 9.40 -16.71 -9.45
C PRO A 61 9.66 -15.33 -8.84
N ALA A 62 10.67 -14.60 -9.33
CA ALA A 62 10.93 -13.22 -8.93
C ALA A 62 9.79 -12.28 -9.39
N ASP A 63 9.37 -12.41 -10.65
CA ASP A 63 8.26 -11.62 -11.22
C ASP A 63 6.97 -11.85 -10.42
N VAL A 64 6.71 -13.10 -10.01
CA VAL A 64 5.56 -13.45 -9.16
C VAL A 64 5.61 -12.70 -7.83
N ARG A 65 6.77 -12.66 -7.17
CA ARG A 65 6.95 -11.94 -5.89
C ARG A 65 6.73 -10.44 -6.06
N GLU A 66 7.28 -9.85 -7.13
CA GLU A 66 7.11 -8.43 -7.42
C GLU A 66 5.64 -8.08 -7.64
N VAL A 67 4.91 -8.90 -8.40
CA VAL A 67 3.46 -8.70 -8.63
C VAL A 67 2.67 -8.84 -7.33
N ILE A 68 2.96 -9.84 -6.50
CA ILE A 68 2.29 -10.01 -5.20
C ILE A 68 2.53 -8.80 -4.31
N LEU A 69 3.77 -8.31 -4.22
CA LEU A 69 4.11 -7.14 -3.42
C LEU A 69 3.46 -5.87 -3.98
N TYR A 70 3.46 -5.69 -5.31
CA TYR A 70 2.74 -4.61 -5.99
C TYR A 70 1.25 -4.59 -5.63
N ARG A 71 0.59 -5.75 -5.72
CA ARG A 71 -0.84 -5.91 -5.37
C ARG A 71 -1.08 -5.66 -3.88
N SER A 72 -0.19 -6.14 -3.02
CA SER A 72 -0.30 -5.93 -1.57
C SER A 72 -0.22 -4.45 -1.20
N GLY A 73 0.71 -3.69 -1.79
CA GLY A 73 0.81 -2.24 -1.60
C GLY A 73 -0.47 -1.51 -2.03
N LEU A 74 -1.08 -1.95 -3.13
CA LEU A 74 -2.29 -1.33 -3.66
C LEU A 74 -3.49 -1.59 -2.75
N VAL A 75 -3.59 -2.81 -2.23
CA VAL A 75 -4.62 -3.17 -1.24
C VAL A 75 -4.41 -2.40 0.05
N THR A 76 -3.18 -2.28 0.56
CA THR A 76 -2.87 -1.46 1.73
C THR A 76 -3.26 0.00 1.51
N ALA A 77 -2.98 0.56 0.33
CA ALA A 77 -3.38 1.92 -0.02
C ALA A 77 -4.91 2.08 -0.02
N ALA A 78 -5.62 1.19 -0.70
CA ALA A 78 -7.08 1.23 -0.79
C ALA A 78 -7.75 1.05 0.59
N THR A 79 -7.31 0.06 1.36
CA THR A 79 -7.88 -0.20 2.69
C THR A 79 -7.63 0.96 3.64
N SER A 80 -6.41 1.50 3.69
CA SER A 80 -6.10 2.62 4.59
C SER A 80 -6.91 3.87 4.22
N PHE A 81 -7.04 4.15 2.92
CA PHE A 81 -7.87 5.24 2.41
C PHE A 81 -9.34 5.06 2.81
N VAL A 82 -9.92 3.88 2.56
CA VAL A 82 -11.33 3.60 2.89
C VAL A 82 -11.60 3.73 4.38
N ILE A 83 -10.70 3.22 5.23
CA ILE A 83 -10.84 3.36 6.69
C ILE A 83 -10.78 4.84 7.07
N ALA A 84 -9.78 5.59 6.59
CA ALA A 84 -9.63 7.01 6.92
C ALA A 84 -10.83 7.84 6.43
N SER A 85 -11.30 7.62 5.20
CA SER A 85 -12.42 8.36 4.60
C SER A 85 -13.78 7.96 5.17
N SER A 86 -13.89 6.82 5.85
CA SER A 86 -15.16 6.41 6.48
C SER A 86 -15.62 7.37 7.57
N THR A 87 -14.73 8.15 8.18
CA THR A 87 -15.07 9.20 9.15
C THR A 87 -16.01 10.25 8.58
N ALA A 88 -16.00 10.48 7.25
CA ALA A 88 -16.91 11.42 6.59
C ALA A 88 -18.37 10.92 6.55
N PHE A 89 -18.62 9.64 6.80
CA PHE A 89 -19.94 9.01 6.75
C PHE A 89 -20.41 8.43 8.08
N LEU A 90 -19.50 8.32 9.05
CA LEU A 90 -19.80 7.79 10.38
C LEU A 90 -20.26 8.92 11.31
N PRO A 91 -21.21 8.65 12.24
CA PRO A 91 -21.56 9.61 13.28
C PRO A 91 -20.33 9.97 14.12
N GLU A 92 -20.15 11.27 14.40
CA GLU A 92 -18.98 11.77 15.15
C GLU A 92 -18.88 11.17 16.55
N GLU A 93 -20.01 10.96 17.20
CA GLU A 93 -20.11 10.40 18.56
C GLU A 93 -19.88 8.88 18.63
N SER A 94 -19.57 8.21 17.51
CA SER A 94 -19.34 6.77 17.50
C SER A 94 -17.91 6.43 17.94
N TRP A 95 -17.77 5.41 18.80
CA TRP A 95 -16.45 4.94 19.26
C TRP A 95 -15.53 4.51 18.11
N VAL A 96 -16.11 4.04 16.99
CA VAL A 96 -15.37 3.67 15.78
C VAL A 96 -14.78 4.91 15.10
N SER A 97 -15.57 5.98 14.94
CA SER A 97 -15.10 7.24 14.35
C SER A 97 -13.97 7.84 15.17
N GLU A 98 -14.09 7.83 16.51
CA GLU A 98 -13.05 8.33 17.41
C GLU A 98 -11.72 7.56 17.25
N ILE A 99 -11.75 6.22 17.24
CA ILE A 99 -10.54 5.43 17.03
C ILE A 99 -9.89 5.73 15.68
N ILE A 100 -10.69 5.87 14.61
CA ILE A 100 -10.15 6.18 13.30
C ILE A 100 -9.52 7.58 13.29
N ARG A 101 -10.19 8.59 13.86
CA ARG A 101 -9.72 9.97 13.96
C ARG A 101 -8.38 10.07 14.70
N GLN A 102 -8.23 9.33 15.81
CA GLN A 102 -6.98 9.25 16.56
C GLN A 102 -5.82 8.62 15.77
N ASN A 103 -6.12 7.84 14.72
CA ASN A 103 -5.13 7.10 13.93
C ASN A 103 -5.04 7.58 12.47
N LEU A 104 -5.59 8.76 12.13
CA LEU A 104 -5.62 9.26 10.75
C LEU A 104 -4.23 9.41 10.13
N ASP A 105 -3.25 9.93 10.87
CA ASP A 105 -1.88 10.08 10.37
C ASP A 105 -1.21 8.73 10.08
N LEU A 106 -1.50 7.72 10.91
CA LEU A 106 -1.01 6.35 10.69
C LEU A 106 -1.65 5.75 9.43
N LEU A 107 -2.97 5.87 9.28
CA LEU A 107 -3.69 5.40 8.09
C LEU A 107 -3.21 6.10 6.83
N TYR A 108 -2.99 7.42 6.90
CA TYR A 108 -2.42 8.19 5.80
C TYR A 108 -1.02 7.69 5.42
N THR A 109 -0.16 7.48 6.42
CA THR A 109 1.21 6.99 6.22
C THR A 109 1.24 5.57 5.64
N LEU A 110 0.39 4.66 6.13
CA LEU A 110 0.23 3.32 5.57
C LEU A 110 -0.29 3.39 4.14
N GLY A 111 -1.25 4.28 3.87
CA GLY A 111 -1.79 4.48 2.53
C GLY A 111 -0.74 4.98 1.54
N ALA A 112 0.01 6.02 1.92
CA ALA A 112 1.11 6.57 1.14
C ALA A 112 2.25 5.56 0.95
N GLY A 113 2.59 4.79 1.98
CA GLY A 113 3.60 3.74 1.92
C GLY A 113 3.19 2.58 1.00
N GLY A 114 1.93 2.13 1.10
CA GLY A 114 1.37 1.11 0.20
C GLY A 114 1.38 1.55 -1.26
N LEU A 115 0.97 2.80 -1.54
CA LEU A 115 1.06 3.39 -2.87
C LEU A 115 2.51 3.44 -3.38
N GLY A 116 3.45 3.84 -2.53
CA GLY A 116 4.87 3.87 -2.85
C GLY A 116 5.42 2.49 -3.21
N LEU A 117 5.10 1.47 -2.40
CA LEU A 117 5.46 0.07 -2.67
C LEU A 117 4.96 -0.37 -4.04
N SER A 118 3.69 -0.07 -4.37
CA SER A 118 3.13 -0.38 -5.69
C SER A 118 3.86 0.37 -6.81
N LEU A 119 4.15 1.66 -6.66
CA LEU A 119 4.83 2.46 -7.70
C LEU A 119 6.29 2.05 -7.94
N LEU A 120 6.97 1.48 -6.94
CA LEU A 120 8.32 0.95 -7.12
C LEU A 120 8.29 -0.35 -7.95
N LEU A 121 7.33 -1.23 -7.66
CA LEU A 121 7.22 -2.57 -8.23
C LEU A 121 6.36 -2.66 -9.51
N ILE A 122 5.65 -1.59 -9.86
CA ILE A 122 4.80 -1.58 -11.06
C ILE A 122 5.64 -1.74 -12.34
N HIS A 123 5.19 -2.61 -13.22
CA HIS A 123 5.74 -2.77 -14.57
C HIS A 123 5.04 -1.79 -15.52
N ILE A 124 5.76 -0.75 -15.95
CA ILE A 124 5.30 0.23 -16.94
C ILE A 124 6.34 0.24 -18.07
N TYR A 125 5.90 0.11 -19.32
CA TYR A 125 6.80 0.07 -20.47
C TYR A 125 7.61 1.36 -20.66
N VAL A 126 6.98 2.51 -20.34
CA VAL A 126 7.60 3.83 -20.45
C VAL A 126 8.23 4.25 -19.13
N THR A 127 9.56 4.24 -19.08
CA THR A 127 10.34 4.47 -17.84
C THR A 127 10.15 5.89 -17.31
N GLU A 128 10.01 6.86 -18.20
CA GLU A 128 9.82 8.29 -17.92
C GLU A 128 8.52 8.52 -17.16
N ILE A 129 7.44 7.84 -17.58
CA ILE A 129 6.14 7.89 -16.91
C ILE A 129 6.29 7.29 -15.50
N LYS A 130 6.90 6.10 -15.39
CA LYS A 130 7.14 5.46 -14.09
C LYS A 130 7.90 6.38 -13.13
N ARG A 131 9.01 6.98 -13.58
CA ARG A 131 9.82 7.90 -12.77
C ARG A 131 9.05 9.16 -12.39
N THR A 132 8.23 9.70 -13.27
CA THR A 132 7.38 10.86 -12.99
C THR A 132 6.38 10.55 -11.88
N LEU A 133 5.73 9.39 -11.91
CA LEU A 133 4.82 8.97 -10.83
C LEU A 133 5.54 8.77 -9.50
N GLN A 134 6.74 8.18 -9.52
CA GLN A 134 7.57 8.03 -8.32
C GLN A 134 8.02 9.37 -7.75
N ALA A 135 8.38 10.33 -8.62
CA ALA A 135 8.73 11.68 -8.22
C ALA A 135 7.53 12.42 -7.61
N LEU A 136 6.35 12.32 -8.23
CA LEU A 136 5.10 12.89 -7.69
C LEU A 136 4.76 12.28 -6.32
N TRP A 137 4.91 10.96 -6.17
CA TRP A 137 4.74 10.29 -4.88
C TRP A 137 5.73 10.80 -3.84
N ALA A 138 7.02 10.89 -4.17
CA ALA A 138 8.04 11.37 -3.25
C ALA A 138 7.81 12.84 -2.84
N LEU A 139 7.49 13.70 -3.82
CA LEU A 139 7.11 15.10 -3.57
C LEU A 139 5.88 15.19 -2.68
N GLY A 140 4.87 14.34 -2.91
CA GLY A 140 3.68 14.26 -2.08
C GLY A 140 4.00 13.84 -0.65
N VAL A 141 4.81 12.81 -0.44
CA VAL A 141 5.24 12.37 0.90
C VAL A 141 6.01 13.47 1.63
N VAL A 142 6.96 14.12 0.96
CA VAL A 142 7.74 15.23 1.53
C VAL A 142 6.84 16.42 1.84
N GLY A 143 5.92 16.77 0.93
CA GLY A 143 4.93 17.84 1.11
C GLY A 143 4.03 17.56 2.31
N SER A 144 3.49 16.35 2.42
CA SER A 144 2.68 15.90 3.55
C SER A 144 3.42 15.97 4.88
N LEU A 145 4.69 15.54 4.91
CA LEU A 145 5.51 15.63 6.12
C LEU A 145 5.78 17.09 6.50
N ALA A 146 6.09 17.94 5.52
CA ALA A 146 6.31 19.37 5.76
C ALA A 146 5.04 20.06 6.25
N THR A 147 3.88 19.78 5.65
CA THR A 147 2.58 20.27 6.12
C THR A 147 2.29 19.79 7.54
N TYR A 148 2.55 18.53 7.85
CA TYR A 148 2.34 17.99 9.19
C TYR A 148 3.19 18.74 10.23
N VAL A 149 4.52 18.82 10.02
CA VAL A 149 5.46 19.41 10.99
C VAL A 149 5.31 20.93 11.10
N CYS A 150 5.14 21.62 9.99
CA CYS A 150 5.17 23.09 9.96
C CYS A 150 3.79 23.72 10.15
N LEU A 151 2.70 23.01 9.85
CA LEU A 151 1.35 23.58 9.81
C LEU A 151 0.35 22.85 10.71
N ALA A 152 0.20 21.53 10.59
CA ALA A 152 -0.81 20.78 11.34
C ALA A 152 -0.45 20.63 12.84
N GLN A 153 0.78 20.23 13.15
CA GLN A 153 1.26 20.06 14.53
C GLN A 153 1.16 21.34 15.37
N PRO A 154 1.61 22.52 14.87
CA PRO A 154 1.44 23.78 15.60
C PRO A 154 -0.01 24.17 15.88
N SER A 155 -0.94 23.75 15.02
CA SER A 155 -2.39 23.95 15.20
C SER A 155 -3.05 22.90 16.09
N GLY A 156 -2.32 21.87 16.52
CA GLY A 156 -2.86 20.76 17.32
C GLY A 156 -3.75 19.80 16.53
N GLU A 157 -3.66 19.81 15.19
CA GLU A 157 -4.47 19.00 14.29
C GLU A 157 -3.66 17.84 13.70
N ASN A 158 -4.35 16.79 13.24
CA ASN A 158 -3.74 15.75 12.40
C ASN A 158 -3.63 16.24 10.95
N LEU A 159 -2.77 15.63 10.14
CA LEU A 159 -2.52 16.07 8.76
C LEU A 159 -3.79 16.06 7.91
N VAL A 160 -4.61 15.01 8.04
CA VAL A 160 -5.81 14.81 7.21
C VAL A 160 -6.85 15.89 7.53
N GLN A 161 -7.10 16.12 8.81
CA GLN A 161 -8.03 17.15 9.31
C GLN A 161 -7.55 18.54 8.88
N TYR A 162 -6.25 18.83 9.03
CA TYR A 162 -5.69 20.10 8.58
C TYR A 162 -5.90 20.35 7.09
N VAL A 163 -5.71 19.33 6.24
CA VAL A 163 -5.95 19.44 4.80
C VAL A 163 -7.43 19.67 4.49
N VAL A 164 -8.35 19.01 5.20
CA VAL A 164 -9.80 19.19 5.03
C VAL A 164 -10.24 20.59 5.43
N ASP A 165 -9.64 21.16 6.48
CA ASP A 165 -10.00 22.49 6.98
C ASP A 165 -9.28 23.60 6.21
N ASN A 166 -8.15 23.30 5.57
CA ASN A 166 -7.32 24.24 4.82
C ASN A 166 -7.13 23.78 3.37
N SER A 167 -8.02 24.20 2.47
CA SER A 167 -8.04 23.77 1.07
C SER A 167 -6.73 24.03 0.31
N THR A 168 -5.98 25.07 0.67
CA THR A 168 -4.68 25.38 0.05
C THR A 168 -3.61 24.34 0.35
N ALA A 169 -3.77 23.55 1.42
CA ALA A 169 -2.86 22.47 1.77
C ALA A 169 -2.83 21.34 0.73
N VAL A 170 -3.86 21.27 -0.14
CA VAL A 170 -3.89 20.37 -1.30
C VAL A 170 -2.69 20.58 -2.24
N TRP A 171 -2.09 21.77 -2.30
CA TRP A 171 -0.87 21.97 -3.09
C TRP A 171 0.32 21.13 -2.60
N PHE A 172 0.38 20.82 -1.31
CA PHE A 172 1.46 20.03 -0.72
C PHE A 172 1.21 18.53 -0.78
N VAL A 173 -0.03 18.10 -0.50
CA VAL A 173 -0.38 16.66 -0.49
C VAL A 173 -0.84 16.15 -1.86
N GLY A 174 -1.29 17.06 -2.73
CA GLY A 174 -1.84 16.77 -4.07
C GLY A 174 -0.92 15.94 -4.97
N PRO A 175 0.40 16.15 -5.00
CA PRO A 175 1.31 15.30 -5.78
C PRO A 175 1.21 13.81 -5.44
N LEU A 176 0.94 13.44 -4.18
CA LEU A 176 0.71 12.04 -3.79
C LEU A 176 -0.49 11.45 -4.53
N PHE A 177 -1.59 12.20 -4.56
CA PHE A 177 -2.81 11.78 -5.23
C PHE A 177 -2.72 11.89 -6.76
N ALA A 178 -1.87 12.78 -7.28
CA ALA A 178 -1.53 12.78 -8.70
C ALA A 178 -0.78 11.50 -9.10
N ALA A 179 0.13 11.00 -8.25
CA ALA A 179 0.78 9.71 -8.46
C ALA A 179 -0.23 8.54 -8.42
N LEU A 180 -1.17 8.54 -7.46
CA LEU A 180 -2.28 7.59 -7.43
C LEU A 180 -3.13 7.68 -8.70
N THR A 181 -3.45 8.89 -9.15
CA THR A 181 -4.25 9.15 -10.36
C THR A 181 -3.55 8.57 -11.58
N GLY A 182 -2.23 8.74 -11.72
CA GLY A 182 -1.46 8.14 -12.80
C GLY A 182 -1.40 6.61 -12.75
N LEU A 183 -1.36 6.02 -11.56
CA LEU A 183 -1.46 4.56 -11.39
C LEU A 183 -2.82 4.04 -11.86
N VAL A 184 -3.92 4.67 -11.43
CA VAL A 184 -5.27 4.25 -11.84
C VAL A 184 -5.54 4.57 -13.31
N PHE A 185 -4.99 5.65 -13.86
CA PHE A 185 -5.05 6.00 -15.27
C PHE A 185 -4.48 4.87 -16.15
N LYS A 186 -3.31 4.35 -15.78
CA LYS A 186 -2.68 3.23 -16.48
C LYS A 186 -3.65 2.06 -16.59
N GLU A 187 -4.24 1.67 -15.48
CA GLU A 187 -5.13 0.50 -15.42
C GLU A 187 -6.47 0.78 -16.12
N GLY A 188 -7.00 1.99 -15.97
CA GLY A 188 -8.28 2.38 -16.51
C GLY A 188 -8.27 2.57 -18.01
N LEU A 189 -7.44 3.49 -18.50
CA LEU A 189 -7.44 3.90 -19.89
C LEU A 189 -6.54 3.02 -20.76
N CYS A 190 -5.45 2.46 -20.21
CA CYS A 190 -4.56 1.60 -21.01
C CYS A 190 -5.00 0.13 -21.02
N TYR A 191 -5.65 -0.37 -19.96
CA TYR A 191 -6.08 -1.78 -19.86
C TYR A 191 -7.61 -1.96 -19.82
N GLY A 192 -8.38 -0.89 -20.04
CA GLY A 192 -9.83 -0.93 -20.19
C GLY A 192 -10.59 -1.29 -18.90
N LYS A 193 -10.04 -0.97 -17.73
CA LYS A 193 -10.72 -1.18 -16.44
C LYS A 193 -11.63 0.01 -16.14
N LEU A 194 -12.94 -0.15 -16.37
CA LEU A 194 -13.91 0.94 -16.19
C LEU A 194 -13.83 1.59 -14.80
N GLU A 195 -13.67 0.81 -13.74
CA GLU A 195 -13.56 1.35 -12.37
C GLU A 195 -12.38 2.30 -12.20
N ALA A 196 -11.22 1.94 -12.76
CA ALA A 196 -10.01 2.75 -12.68
C ALA A 196 -10.07 3.95 -13.65
N GLY A 197 -10.75 3.78 -14.78
CA GLY A 197 -11.03 4.85 -15.74
C GLY A 197 -11.90 5.95 -15.14
N ILE A 198 -12.97 5.60 -14.43
CA ILE A 198 -13.81 6.57 -13.71
C ILE A 198 -13.02 7.21 -12.56
N LEU A 199 -12.28 6.40 -11.80
CA LEU A 199 -11.50 6.87 -10.67
C LEU A 199 -10.43 7.90 -11.07
N THR A 200 -9.87 7.77 -12.27
CA THR A 200 -8.93 8.74 -12.86
C THR A 200 -9.50 10.15 -12.93
N PHE A 201 -10.81 10.31 -13.10
CA PHE A 201 -11.46 11.63 -13.13
C PHE A 201 -11.96 12.05 -11.75
N ILE A 202 -12.43 11.11 -10.93
CA ILE A 202 -12.97 11.41 -9.59
C ILE A 202 -11.89 11.99 -8.67
N ILE A 203 -10.71 11.36 -8.60
CA ILE A 203 -9.62 11.81 -7.70
C ILE A 203 -9.27 13.29 -7.93
N PRO A 204 -8.89 13.73 -9.15
CA PRO A 204 -8.55 15.13 -9.38
C PRO A 204 -9.76 16.04 -9.22
N THR A 205 -10.98 15.60 -9.57
CA THR A 205 -12.20 16.42 -9.41
C THR A 205 -12.45 16.75 -7.94
N VAL A 206 -12.35 15.76 -7.04
CA VAL A 206 -12.55 15.97 -5.59
C VAL A 206 -11.50 16.92 -5.04
N LEU A 207 -10.22 16.71 -5.37
CA LEU A 207 -9.13 17.53 -4.85
C LEU A 207 -9.15 18.96 -5.37
N LEU A 208 -9.42 19.15 -6.67
CA LEU A 208 -9.54 20.48 -7.26
C LEU A 208 -10.80 21.20 -6.78
N GLY A 209 -11.92 20.48 -6.64
CA GLY A 209 -13.15 21.04 -6.07
C GLY A 209 -12.98 21.49 -4.63
N HIS A 210 -12.23 20.72 -3.83
CA HIS A 210 -11.84 21.12 -2.49
C HIS A 210 -10.89 22.33 -2.49
N LEU A 211 -9.83 22.30 -3.29
CA LEU A 211 -8.83 23.37 -3.42
C LEU A 211 -9.47 24.71 -3.84
N THR A 212 -10.38 24.68 -4.82
CA THR A 212 -11.02 25.87 -5.38
C THR A 212 -12.21 26.36 -4.57
N GLY A 213 -12.74 25.53 -3.66
CA GLY A 213 -13.98 25.81 -2.93
C GLY A 213 -15.25 25.80 -3.80
N LEU A 214 -15.17 25.30 -5.04
CA LEU A 214 -16.30 25.30 -5.99
C LEU A 214 -17.35 24.22 -5.70
N MET A 215 -17.06 23.28 -4.81
CA MET A 215 -17.97 22.21 -4.41
C MET A 215 -18.46 22.41 -2.98
N ASP A 216 -19.76 22.21 -2.76
CA ASP A 216 -20.30 22.04 -1.41
C ASP A 216 -19.92 20.68 -0.82
N ASP A 217 -20.13 20.53 0.49
CA ASP A 217 -19.70 19.35 1.23
C ASP A 217 -20.50 18.09 0.86
N GLY A 218 -21.76 18.23 0.42
CA GLY A 218 -22.57 17.12 -0.05
C GLY A 218 -22.02 16.49 -1.33
N VAL A 219 -21.58 17.32 -2.28
CA VAL A 219 -20.95 16.83 -3.52
C VAL A 219 -19.57 16.23 -3.23
N LYS A 220 -18.77 16.85 -2.35
CA LYS A 220 -17.47 16.27 -1.92
C LYS A 220 -17.65 14.89 -1.30
N ALA A 221 -18.58 14.74 -0.35
CA ALA A 221 -18.88 13.48 0.30
C ALA A 221 -19.38 12.43 -0.70
N THR A 222 -20.27 12.82 -1.62
CA THR A 222 -20.78 11.89 -2.65
C THR A 222 -19.65 11.36 -3.53
N LEU A 223 -18.78 12.23 -4.05
CA LEU A 223 -17.65 11.82 -4.87
C LEU A 223 -16.61 11.02 -4.07
N LEU A 224 -16.40 11.36 -2.80
CA LEU A 224 -15.54 10.58 -1.89
C LEU A 224 -16.08 9.16 -1.71
N GLY A 225 -17.40 8.99 -1.56
CA GLY A 225 -18.04 7.68 -1.48
C GLY A 225 -17.85 6.86 -2.76
N PHE A 226 -17.97 7.49 -3.93
CA PHE A 226 -17.65 6.85 -5.21
C PHE A 226 -16.17 6.46 -5.30
N TRP A 227 -15.26 7.34 -4.87
CA TRP A 227 -13.82 7.03 -4.81
C TRP A 227 -13.59 5.79 -3.95
N MET A 228 -14.09 5.76 -2.71
CA MET A 228 -13.95 4.61 -1.80
C MET A 228 -14.44 3.31 -2.46
N ALA A 229 -15.65 3.31 -3.02
CA ALA A 229 -16.22 2.12 -3.66
C ALA A 229 -15.39 1.65 -4.86
N LEU A 230 -15.03 2.56 -5.76
CA LEU A 230 -14.24 2.22 -6.95
C LEU A 230 -12.84 1.76 -6.59
N PHE A 231 -12.22 2.32 -5.54
CA PHE A 231 -10.88 1.93 -5.13
C PHE A 231 -10.87 0.51 -4.53
N VAL A 232 -11.90 0.14 -3.77
CA VAL A 232 -12.10 -1.24 -3.29
C VAL A 232 -12.28 -2.20 -4.46
N ILE A 233 -13.14 -1.86 -5.43
CA ILE A 233 -13.37 -2.69 -6.62
C ILE A 233 -12.07 -2.87 -7.40
N PHE A 234 -11.35 -1.77 -7.64
CA PHE A 234 -10.09 -1.75 -8.36
C PHE A 234 -9.02 -2.63 -7.67
N ALA A 235 -8.82 -2.46 -6.36
CA ALA A 235 -7.88 -3.28 -5.60
C ALA A 235 -8.31 -4.75 -5.52
N GLY A 236 -9.60 -5.01 -5.31
CA GLY A 236 -10.16 -6.36 -5.23
C GLY A 236 -10.02 -7.15 -6.54
N ARG A 237 -10.19 -6.51 -7.69
CA ARG A 237 -10.04 -7.15 -9.00
C ARG A 237 -8.61 -7.57 -9.31
N LYS A 238 -7.61 -7.01 -8.63
CA LYS A 238 -6.23 -7.51 -8.76
C LYS A 238 -6.08 -8.95 -8.29
N PHE A 239 -6.93 -9.47 -7.41
CA PHE A 239 -6.85 -10.87 -6.98
C PHE A 239 -7.27 -11.87 -8.05
N THR A 240 -8.17 -11.48 -8.96
CA THR A 240 -8.63 -12.36 -10.06
C THR A 240 -7.83 -12.18 -11.35
N GLN A 241 -6.99 -11.14 -11.43
CA GLN A 241 -6.16 -10.85 -12.59
C GLN A 241 -4.98 -11.86 -12.69
N PRO A 242 -4.71 -12.43 -13.88
CA PRO A 242 -3.51 -13.23 -14.13
C PRO A 242 -2.22 -12.44 -13.83
N ILE A 243 -1.21 -13.09 -13.25
CA ILE A 243 0.07 -12.45 -12.89
C ILE A 243 0.75 -11.83 -14.11
N LYS A 244 0.74 -12.54 -15.25
CA LYS A 244 1.34 -12.07 -16.51
C LYS A 244 0.80 -10.69 -16.96
N ASP A 245 -0.45 -10.37 -16.61
CA ASP A 245 -1.09 -9.13 -17.08
C ASP A 245 -0.59 -7.91 -16.30
N ASP A 246 -0.12 -8.09 -15.05
CA ASP A 246 0.52 -7.03 -14.26
C ASP A 246 2.01 -6.86 -14.58
N ILE A 247 2.64 -7.86 -15.23
CA ILE A 247 4.00 -7.78 -15.76
C ILE A 247 3.99 -7.10 -17.14
N GLY A 248 3.02 -7.45 -17.98
CA GLY A 248 3.02 -7.08 -19.39
C GLY A 248 3.97 -7.96 -20.22
N ASP A 249 4.25 -7.53 -21.45
CA ASP A 249 5.14 -8.23 -22.36
C ASP A 249 6.61 -8.00 -21.99
N LYS A 250 7.23 -9.00 -21.35
CA LYS A 250 8.63 -8.96 -20.94
C LYS A 250 9.59 -8.78 -22.12
N SER A 251 9.21 -9.20 -23.33
CA SER A 251 10.05 -9.03 -24.52
C SER A 251 10.30 -7.58 -24.88
N ILE A 252 9.39 -6.65 -24.51
CA ILE A 252 9.60 -5.21 -24.70
C ILE A 252 10.71 -4.69 -23.80
N PHE A 253 10.74 -5.13 -22.54
CA PHE A 253 11.81 -4.74 -21.61
C PHE A 253 13.16 -5.33 -22.03
N MET A 254 13.17 -6.60 -22.47
CA MET A 254 14.37 -7.23 -23.01
C MET A 254 14.87 -6.49 -24.25
N PHE A 255 13.99 -6.18 -25.21
CA PHE A 255 14.31 -5.41 -26.40
C PHE A 255 14.90 -4.03 -26.08
N ASN A 256 14.25 -3.28 -25.18
CA ASN A 256 14.71 -1.95 -24.78
C ASN A 256 16.11 -1.96 -24.11
N SER A 257 16.50 -3.09 -23.52
CA SER A 257 17.81 -3.28 -22.88
C SER A 257 18.95 -3.65 -23.85
N LEU A 258 18.63 -4.02 -25.10
CA LEU A 258 19.64 -4.39 -26.10
C LEU A 258 20.42 -3.17 -26.64
N PRO A 259 21.66 -3.37 -27.13
CA PRO A 259 22.36 -2.38 -27.95
C PRO A 259 21.60 -2.05 -29.25
N GLU A 260 21.76 -0.85 -29.79
CA GLU A 260 21.02 -0.41 -30.99
C GLU A 260 21.28 -1.27 -32.22
N GLU A 261 22.50 -1.79 -32.39
CA GLU A 261 22.84 -2.69 -33.50
C GLU A 261 22.05 -4.00 -33.42
N GLU A 262 21.93 -4.57 -32.21
CA GLU A 262 21.17 -5.80 -31.96
C GLU A 262 19.67 -5.60 -32.10
N LYS A 263 19.14 -4.44 -31.66
CA LYS A 263 17.74 -4.06 -31.88
C LYS A 263 17.39 -4.04 -33.37
N GLN A 264 18.21 -3.38 -34.18
CA GLN A 264 17.99 -3.30 -35.63
C GLN A 264 18.04 -4.68 -36.29
N ALA A 265 19.01 -5.52 -35.90
CA ALA A 265 19.12 -6.89 -36.40
C ALA A 265 17.88 -7.72 -36.05
N LEU A 266 17.39 -7.62 -34.80
CA LEU A 266 16.22 -8.34 -34.33
C LEU A 266 14.94 -7.89 -35.07
N VAL A 267 14.72 -6.58 -35.23
CA VAL A 267 13.57 -6.05 -35.99
C VAL A 267 13.61 -6.55 -37.44
N LYS A 268 14.77 -6.48 -38.09
CA LYS A 268 14.94 -6.97 -39.47
C LYS A 268 14.63 -8.46 -39.60
N ASN A 269 15.08 -9.28 -38.66
CA ASN A 269 14.79 -10.71 -38.67
C ASN A 269 13.30 -11.00 -38.50
N LEU A 270 12.62 -10.28 -37.60
CA LEU A 270 11.17 -10.40 -37.39
C LEU A 270 10.38 -9.96 -38.64
N GLU A 271 10.83 -8.92 -39.34
CA GLU A 271 10.22 -8.49 -40.61
C GLU A 271 10.40 -9.54 -41.71
N LEU A 272 11.58 -10.15 -41.82
CA LEU A 272 11.84 -11.23 -42.78
C LEU A 272 10.98 -12.45 -42.49
N GLU A 273 10.81 -12.83 -41.22
CA GLU A 273 9.91 -13.93 -40.82
C GLU A 273 8.45 -13.61 -41.14
N LYS A 274 8.00 -12.37 -40.86
CA LYS A 274 6.64 -11.93 -41.18
C LYS A 274 6.36 -11.94 -42.68
N ASN A 275 7.34 -11.62 -43.52
CA ASN A 275 7.20 -11.64 -44.98
C ASN A 275 7.29 -13.05 -45.58
N ARG A 276 7.77 -14.05 -44.81
CA ARG A 276 7.90 -15.44 -45.25
C ARG A 276 6.64 -16.27 -44.95
N ASN A 277 5.77 -15.79 -44.07
CA ASN A 277 4.50 -16.42 -43.67
C ASN A 277 3.31 -15.72 -44.33
#